data_AF-A0A8K0VL45-F1
#
_entry.id   AF-A0A8K0VL45-F1
#
_cell.length_a   1.000
_cell.length_b   1.000
_cell.length_c   1.000
_cell.angle_alpha   90.00
_cell.angle_beta   90.00
_cell.angle_gamma   90.00
#
_symmetry.space_group_name_H-M   'P 1'
#
loop_
_entity.id
_entity.type
_entity.pdbx_description
1 polymer ?
#
loop_
_entity_poly.entity_id
_entity_poly.type
_entity_poly.pdbx_seq_one_letter_code
_entity_poly.pdbx_strand_id
1 'polypeptide(L)'
;MLPQPTKSLQDKIEQLFADTPAPMPDDMASDRDLVLANIDKLSLISAPLAGFTNHLITRQGGTHVKPTYRQPNRDGDGGNLPRAIPEAINKASHGDFSGADLILMGLETDLTPYGTAVSFSANGENPFKPVTHGQFCFSKLNIVDKFGQAVHAISPKAHGDKKIPKLYTSEYLRAQQLLQLPASAPPPENGRGDASLVRSEFAQIPPQINQLARINAEFVTLHQPAGSDYAPYWKPVGQAGEPVWGWVMINYANSGLQFFASDGRFYREVRFGGPTGSMASPNWMPDLTSLDPKTNPTLKQLEGLLETLKDRHYLKTFIRIITKAMAHMLPAPGAFSKFMSAIVGQPLALVNMGWSIELATEAYTSHASLGGTGMRKRLTPDPDFEDSHTPEDQLYKFQVKPGDEKKAYDGLVAYWNAKPDPVVGDGLDLGTLYTYYTEKEEGQVPKDDPSKLINNTNFPSFKPYYLDPTEDKAADHEIRHCRKLEVFGALIDPFTAVHGYSSILPVRELKLSPWMWEKAFRNMKAFFHMGPLIITTDLMMPNAKPPAADGEEVAAAEVKATDPKPKPEPSKVKLPTNSLAQWE
;
A
#
# COMPACT_ATOMS: atom_id res chain seq x y z
N MET A 1 -18.38 -32.38 12.41
CA MET A 1 -18.18 -31.90 13.79
C MET A 1 -18.94 -32.82 14.73
N LEU A 2 -18.37 -33.21 15.85
CA LEU A 2 -19.09 -34.05 16.81
C LEU A 2 -20.24 -33.22 17.41
N PRO A 3 -21.47 -33.76 17.52
CA PRO A 3 -22.64 -33.10 18.14
C PRO A 3 -22.50 -32.88 19.66
N GLN A 4 -21.27 -32.75 20.14
CA GLN A 4 -20.90 -32.73 21.56
C GLN A 4 -21.62 -31.63 22.36
N PRO A 5 -21.85 -30.40 21.84
CA PRO A 5 -22.55 -29.37 22.61
C PRO A 5 -24.03 -29.67 22.82
N THR A 6 -24.75 -30.07 21.75
CA THR A 6 -26.16 -30.42 21.80
C THR A 6 -26.37 -31.68 22.64
N LYS A 7 -25.49 -32.68 22.47
CA LYS A 7 -25.52 -33.91 23.26
C LYS A 7 -25.16 -33.67 24.73
N SER A 8 -24.15 -32.85 25.02
CA SER A 8 -23.83 -32.47 26.40
C SER A 8 -24.95 -31.66 27.06
N LEU A 9 -25.65 -30.82 26.29
CA LEU A 9 -26.83 -30.11 26.78
C LEU A 9 -27.98 -31.08 27.07
N GLN A 10 -28.22 -32.04 26.17
CA GLN A 10 -29.18 -33.11 26.37
C GLN A 10 -28.87 -33.91 27.63
N ASP A 11 -27.65 -34.41 27.78
CA ASP A 11 -27.21 -35.19 28.94
C ASP A 11 -27.39 -34.40 30.26
N LYS A 12 -27.08 -33.09 30.25
CA LYS A 12 -27.27 -32.21 31.42
C LYS A 12 -28.74 -31.95 31.75
N ILE A 13 -29.59 -31.81 30.73
CA ILE A 13 -31.03 -31.62 30.93
C ILE A 13 -31.66 -32.91 31.45
N GLU A 14 -31.26 -34.06 30.93
CA GLU A 14 -31.65 -35.37 31.45
C GLU A 14 -31.23 -35.55 32.92
N GLN A 15 -29.99 -35.18 33.25
CA GLN A 15 -29.50 -35.18 34.63
C GLN A 15 -30.28 -34.22 35.53
N LEU A 16 -30.61 -33.01 35.07
CA LEU A 16 -31.40 -32.04 35.84
C LEU A 16 -32.79 -32.60 36.18
N PHE A 17 -33.46 -33.26 35.22
CA PHE A 17 -34.74 -33.91 35.46
C PHE A 17 -34.62 -35.13 36.39
N ALA A 18 -33.50 -35.85 36.36
CA ALA A 18 -33.25 -36.97 37.26
C ALA A 18 -32.95 -36.52 38.71
N ASP A 19 -32.25 -35.40 38.87
CA ASP A 19 -31.83 -34.86 40.18
C ASP A 19 -32.91 -33.99 40.84
N THR A 20 -34.02 -33.69 40.15
CA THR A 20 -35.13 -32.89 40.70
C THR A 20 -36.01 -33.74 41.65
N PRO A 21 -36.14 -33.40 42.94
CA PRO A 21 -36.93 -34.18 43.90
C PRO A 21 -38.44 -34.12 43.60
N ALA A 22 -39.14 -35.25 43.79
CA ALA A 22 -40.60 -35.28 43.71
C ALA A 22 -41.27 -34.58 44.90
N PRO A 23 -42.44 -33.93 44.72
CA PRO A 23 -43.22 -33.87 43.48
C PRO A 23 -42.77 -32.72 42.57
N MET A 24 -42.51 -33.07 41.31
CA MET A 24 -42.31 -32.10 40.24
C MET A 24 -43.69 -31.52 39.86
N PRO A 25 -43.84 -30.19 39.69
CA PRO A 25 -45.12 -29.61 39.23
C PRO A 25 -45.56 -30.23 37.89
N ASP A 26 -46.84 -30.55 37.74
CA ASP A 26 -47.40 -31.21 36.53
C ASP A 26 -47.05 -30.45 35.24
N ASP A 27 -46.95 -29.12 35.33
CA ASP A 27 -46.57 -28.18 34.28
C ASP A 27 -45.16 -28.49 33.70
N MET A 28 -44.21 -28.93 34.54
CA MET A 28 -42.85 -29.27 34.12
C MET A 28 -42.74 -30.68 33.54
N ALA A 29 -43.67 -31.58 33.87
CA ALA A 29 -43.67 -32.95 33.37
C ALA A 29 -44.08 -33.02 31.90
N SER A 30 -45.07 -32.21 31.48
CA SER A 30 -45.45 -32.09 30.06
C SER A 30 -44.38 -31.41 29.20
N ASP A 31 -43.66 -30.45 29.78
CA ASP A 31 -42.59 -29.72 29.10
C ASP A 31 -41.31 -30.56 28.97
N ARG A 32 -41.07 -31.52 29.86
CA ARG A 32 -39.90 -32.41 29.83
C ARG A 32 -39.79 -33.16 28.50
N ASP A 33 -40.86 -33.85 28.10
CA ASP A 33 -40.85 -34.67 26.89
C ASP A 33 -40.77 -33.80 25.63
N LEU A 34 -41.40 -32.62 25.66
CA LEU A 34 -41.33 -31.64 24.57
C LEU A 34 -39.94 -31.04 24.41
N VAL A 35 -39.25 -30.73 25.52
CA VAL A 35 -37.89 -30.19 25.51
C VAL A 35 -36.91 -31.26 25.03
N LEU A 36 -36.94 -32.47 25.60
CA LEU A 36 -36.06 -33.57 25.19
C LEU A 36 -36.23 -33.94 23.71
N ALA A 37 -37.46 -33.96 23.19
CA ALA A 37 -37.74 -34.27 21.78
C ALA A 37 -37.32 -33.17 20.79
N ASN A 38 -37.05 -31.94 21.26
CA ASN A 38 -36.73 -30.80 20.40
C ASN A 38 -35.34 -30.19 20.65
N ILE A 39 -34.57 -30.66 21.64
CA ILE A 39 -33.20 -30.18 21.91
C ILE A 39 -32.30 -30.29 20.68
N ASP A 40 -32.43 -31.38 19.91
CA ASP A 40 -31.63 -31.60 18.70
C ASP A 40 -31.90 -30.59 17.58
N LYS A 41 -33.03 -29.87 17.66
CA LYS A 41 -33.41 -28.82 16.71
C LYS A 41 -32.85 -27.46 17.08
N LEU A 42 -32.28 -27.30 18.29
CA LEU A 42 -31.65 -26.06 18.70
C LEU A 42 -30.32 -25.89 17.94
N SER A 43 -30.20 -24.81 17.20
CA SER A 43 -28.93 -24.38 16.59
C SER A 43 -28.01 -23.81 17.69
N LEU A 44 -27.47 -24.70 18.52
CA LEU A 44 -26.54 -24.33 19.58
C LEU A 44 -25.11 -24.29 19.03
N ILE A 45 -24.50 -23.11 19.07
CA ILE A 45 -23.07 -22.97 18.83
C ILE A 45 -22.41 -22.76 20.20
N SER A 46 -21.59 -23.73 20.61
CA SER A 46 -20.71 -23.57 21.76
C SER A 46 -19.30 -23.30 21.25
N ALA A 47 -18.84 -22.07 21.41
CA ALA A 47 -17.49 -21.66 21.07
C ALA A 47 -16.86 -20.90 22.25
N PRO A 48 -15.54 -21.01 22.46
CA PRO A 48 -14.84 -20.07 23.31
C PRO A 48 -15.14 -18.64 22.83
N LEU A 49 -15.31 -17.69 23.75
CA LEU A 49 -15.55 -16.28 23.40
C LEU A 49 -14.45 -15.72 22.47
N ALA A 50 -13.25 -16.28 22.53
CA ALA A 50 -12.14 -15.99 21.61
C ALA A 50 -12.49 -16.21 20.11
N GLY A 51 -13.46 -17.07 19.79
CA GLY A 51 -13.92 -17.34 18.43
C GLY A 51 -15.09 -16.46 17.96
N PHE A 52 -15.65 -15.60 18.81
CA PHE A 52 -16.83 -14.80 18.47
C PHE A 52 -16.61 -13.89 17.26
N THR A 53 -15.48 -13.17 17.23
CA THR A 53 -15.11 -12.34 16.07
C THR A 53 -14.93 -13.17 14.80
N ASN A 54 -14.34 -14.37 14.90
CA ASN A 54 -14.16 -15.28 13.76
C ASN A 54 -15.52 -15.62 13.14
N HIS A 55 -16.51 -15.99 13.96
CA HIS A 55 -17.85 -16.29 13.47
C HIS A 55 -18.51 -15.11 12.77
N LEU A 56 -18.33 -13.90 13.30
CA LEU A 56 -18.84 -12.67 12.69
C LEU A 56 -18.20 -12.38 11.33
N ILE A 57 -16.95 -12.77 11.11
CA ILE A 57 -16.28 -12.70 9.80
C ILE A 57 -16.46 -13.96 8.96
N THR A 58 -17.48 -14.76 9.24
CA THR A 58 -17.74 -16.00 8.51
C THR A 58 -16.55 -16.97 8.49
N ARG A 59 -15.80 -17.03 9.60
CA ARG A 59 -14.76 -18.03 9.88
C ARG A 59 -15.13 -18.84 11.11
N GLN A 60 -14.82 -20.13 11.14
CA GLN A 60 -15.09 -20.94 12.33
C GLN A 60 -13.85 -21.03 13.23
N GLY A 61 -13.96 -20.56 14.47
CA GLY A 61 -12.91 -20.71 15.48
C GLY A 61 -13.08 -21.99 16.29
N GLY A 62 -12.01 -22.78 16.43
CA GLY A 62 -12.02 -23.99 17.25
C GLY A 62 -10.85 -24.91 16.92
N THR A 63 -10.60 -25.91 17.79
CA THR A 63 -9.82 -27.09 17.40
C THR A 63 -10.52 -27.76 16.21
N HIS A 64 -9.80 -28.51 15.35
CA HIS A 64 -10.28 -29.60 14.46
C HIS A 64 -9.79 -29.56 12.99
N VAL A 65 -9.92 -30.72 12.33
CA VAL A 65 -9.34 -31.26 11.07
C VAL A 65 -7.96 -30.72 10.70
N LYS A 66 -6.94 -31.44 11.17
CA LYS A 66 -5.55 -31.24 10.74
C LYS A 66 -5.26 -32.16 9.55
N PRO A 67 -4.24 -31.86 8.72
CA PRO A 67 -3.71 -32.81 7.74
C PRO A 67 -3.12 -34.06 8.42
N THR A 68 -3.11 -34.10 9.75
CA THR A 68 -2.73 -35.24 10.57
C THR A 68 -3.87 -35.73 11.44
N TYR A 69 -3.86 -37.02 11.74
CA TYR A 69 -4.76 -37.65 12.70
C TYR A 69 -3.95 -38.50 13.69
N ARG A 70 -4.47 -38.65 14.91
CA ARG A 70 -3.93 -39.56 15.92
C ARG A 70 -4.89 -40.74 16.05
N GLN A 71 -4.40 -41.94 15.82
CA GLN A 71 -5.18 -43.15 16.09
C GLN A 71 -5.11 -43.43 17.60
N PRO A 72 -6.25 -43.53 18.30
CA PRO A 72 -6.27 -43.98 19.69
C PRO A 72 -5.72 -45.40 19.74
N ASN A 73 -4.79 -45.66 20.66
CA ASN A 73 -4.25 -46.99 20.84
C ASN A 73 -5.33 -47.87 21.50
N ARG A 74 -5.57 -49.06 20.95
CA ARG A 74 -6.62 -49.97 21.47
C ARG A 74 -6.20 -50.63 22.79
N ASP A 75 -4.91 -50.57 23.11
CA ASP A 75 -4.29 -51.27 24.24
C ASP A 75 -3.84 -50.36 25.41
N GLY A 76 -4.35 -49.13 25.50
CA GLY A 76 -4.23 -48.29 26.70
C GLY A 76 -2.87 -47.62 26.97
N ASP A 77 -1.78 -48.05 26.33
CA ASP A 77 -0.48 -47.40 26.42
C ASP A 77 -0.34 -46.28 25.37
N GLY A 78 -0.38 -45.02 25.81
CA GLY A 78 0.14 -43.83 25.10
C GLY A 78 -0.22 -43.67 23.61
N GLY A 79 -1.08 -42.69 23.30
CA GLY A 79 -1.54 -42.42 21.92
C GLY A 79 -0.41 -42.28 20.89
N ASN A 80 -0.58 -42.93 19.73
CA ASN A 80 0.38 -42.95 18.61
C ASN A 80 0.80 -41.54 18.15
N LEU A 81 2.03 -41.45 17.64
CA LEU A 81 2.55 -40.28 16.92
C LEU A 81 1.56 -39.84 15.81
N PRO A 82 1.38 -38.53 15.59
CA PRO A 82 0.50 -38.02 14.53
C PRO A 82 0.92 -38.58 13.18
N ARG A 83 -0.06 -39.07 12.40
CA ARG A 83 0.14 -39.55 11.02
C ARG A 83 -0.55 -38.62 10.05
N ALA A 84 0.08 -38.34 8.92
CA ALA A 84 -0.55 -37.57 7.84
C ALA A 84 -1.72 -38.35 7.20
N ILE A 85 -2.78 -37.63 6.84
CA ILE A 85 -3.93 -38.17 6.11
C ILE A 85 -3.50 -38.43 4.65
N PRO A 86 -3.76 -39.61 4.06
CA PRO A 86 -3.33 -39.93 2.70
C PRO A 86 -3.77 -38.92 1.64
N GLU A 87 -5.01 -38.43 1.72
CA GLU A 87 -5.53 -37.38 0.82
C GLU A 87 -4.78 -36.05 0.96
N ALA A 88 -4.37 -35.70 2.18
CA ALA A 88 -3.57 -34.51 2.43
C ALA A 88 -2.18 -34.65 1.79
N ILE A 89 -1.56 -35.84 1.83
CA ILE A 89 -0.28 -36.11 1.16
C ILE A 89 -0.43 -35.94 -0.37
N ASN A 90 -1.50 -36.47 -0.96
CA ASN A 90 -1.74 -36.35 -2.41
C ASN A 90 -1.98 -34.91 -2.86
N LYS A 91 -2.61 -34.07 -2.04
CA LYS A 91 -2.72 -32.64 -2.34
C LYS A 91 -1.39 -31.91 -2.12
N ALA A 92 -0.69 -32.25 -1.03
CA ALA A 92 0.58 -31.63 -0.65
C ALA A 92 1.72 -31.94 -1.63
N SER A 93 1.65 -33.06 -2.35
CA SER A 93 2.64 -33.42 -3.37
C SER A 93 2.73 -32.42 -4.54
N HIS A 94 1.71 -31.57 -4.74
CA HIS A 94 1.78 -30.50 -5.75
C HIS A 94 2.75 -29.38 -5.37
N GLY A 95 3.06 -29.23 -4.07
CA GLY A 95 4.03 -28.26 -3.56
C GLY A 95 5.28 -28.91 -2.96
N ASP A 96 5.62 -30.13 -3.40
CA ASP A 96 6.77 -30.92 -2.92
C ASP A 96 6.79 -31.19 -1.39
N PHE A 97 5.63 -31.10 -0.73
CA PHE A 97 5.52 -31.41 0.69
C PHE A 97 5.36 -32.92 0.93
N SER A 98 6.18 -33.46 1.83
CA SER A 98 6.13 -34.85 2.26
C SER A 98 5.17 -35.06 3.45
N GLY A 99 4.85 -36.33 3.75
CA GLY A 99 4.10 -36.67 4.95
C GLY A 99 4.80 -36.27 6.26
N ALA A 100 6.14 -36.18 6.27
CA ALA A 100 6.90 -35.69 7.41
C ALA A 100 6.68 -34.18 7.61
N ASP A 101 6.60 -33.41 6.53
CA ASP A 101 6.35 -31.97 6.58
C ASP A 101 4.96 -31.67 7.13
N LEU A 102 3.95 -32.43 6.71
CA LEU A 102 2.58 -32.33 7.25
C LEU A 102 2.51 -32.65 8.75
N ILE A 103 3.36 -33.55 9.24
CA ILE A 103 3.50 -33.83 10.68
C ILE A 103 4.15 -32.65 11.40
N LEU A 104 5.16 -32.04 10.78
CA LEU A 104 5.93 -30.93 11.33
C LEU A 104 5.11 -29.63 11.43
N MET A 105 4.16 -29.42 10.52
CA MET A 105 3.19 -28.30 10.58
C MET A 105 2.38 -28.28 11.89
N GLY A 106 2.13 -29.45 12.50
CA GLY A 106 1.55 -29.56 13.84
C GLY A 106 0.24 -28.76 14.03
N LEU A 107 0.30 -27.75 14.89
CA LEU A 107 -0.85 -26.87 15.18
C LEU A 107 -0.93 -25.63 14.27
N GLU A 108 0.14 -25.33 13.52
CA GLU A 108 0.30 -24.15 12.66
C GLU A 108 -0.37 -24.35 11.30
N THR A 109 -1.65 -24.71 11.29
CA THR A 109 -2.46 -24.82 10.07
C THR A 109 -3.66 -23.88 10.16
N ASP A 110 -4.17 -23.49 8.99
CA ASP A 110 -5.25 -22.51 8.88
C ASP A 110 -6.56 -22.96 9.56
N LEU A 111 -7.47 -22.00 9.78
CA LEU A 111 -8.77 -22.25 10.43
C LEU A 111 -9.65 -23.20 9.60
N THR A 112 -10.53 -23.95 10.26
CA THR A 112 -11.39 -24.92 9.59
C THR A 112 -12.50 -24.27 8.77
N PRO A 113 -12.83 -24.86 7.61
CA PRO A 113 -14.03 -24.51 6.86
C PRO A 113 -15.31 -24.87 7.64
N TYR A 114 -16.40 -24.12 7.42
CA TYR A 114 -17.71 -24.39 8.03
C TYR A 114 -18.25 -25.80 7.71
N GLY A 115 -17.90 -26.37 6.56
CA GLY A 115 -18.33 -27.71 6.14
C GLY A 115 -19.85 -27.85 6.21
N THR A 116 -20.33 -28.94 6.82
CA THR A 116 -21.76 -29.18 7.07
C THR A 116 -22.26 -28.61 8.40
N ALA A 117 -21.42 -27.90 9.16
CA ALA A 117 -21.76 -27.45 10.51
C ALA A 117 -22.83 -26.33 10.53
N VAL A 118 -22.93 -25.58 9.44
CA VAL A 118 -23.92 -24.52 9.29
C VAL A 118 -24.68 -24.75 7.99
N SER A 119 -26.01 -24.86 8.08
CA SER A 119 -26.90 -24.92 6.94
C SER A 119 -27.56 -23.56 6.77
N PHE A 120 -27.31 -22.91 5.65
CA PHE A 120 -27.95 -21.64 5.32
C PHE A 120 -29.17 -21.92 4.43
N SER A 121 -30.35 -21.91 5.04
CA SER A 121 -31.60 -22.38 4.43
C SER A 121 -32.49 -21.28 3.85
N ALA A 122 -31.97 -20.07 3.61
CA ALA A 122 -32.78 -18.96 3.10
C ALA A 122 -32.24 -18.46 1.75
N ASN A 123 -32.99 -18.73 0.68
CA ASN A 123 -32.98 -18.00 -0.60
C ASN A 123 -31.83 -18.28 -1.59
N GLY A 124 -31.04 -19.35 -1.41
CA GLY A 124 -30.02 -19.76 -2.39
C GLY A 124 -28.79 -18.85 -2.48
N GLU A 125 -28.72 -17.81 -1.66
CA GLU A 125 -27.55 -16.94 -1.56
C GLU A 125 -26.60 -17.42 -0.47
N ASN A 126 -25.30 -17.31 -0.75
CA ASN A 126 -24.29 -17.63 0.23
C ASN A 126 -24.06 -16.46 1.20
N PRO A 127 -24.15 -16.66 2.54
CA PRO A 127 -23.88 -15.60 3.50
C PRO A 127 -22.39 -15.35 3.72
N PHE A 128 -21.51 -16.19 3.16
CA PHE A 128 -20.07 -15.95 3.16
C PHE A 128 -19.76 -14.61 2.49
N LYS A 129 -18.98 -13.80 3.19
CA LYS A 129 -18.47 -12.53 2.68
C LYS A 129 -16.96 -12.56 2.80
N PRO A 130 -16.19 -12.35 1.72
CA PRO A 130 -14.74 -12.36 1.82
C PRO A 130 -14.19 -11.07 2.47
N VAL A 131 -15.01 -10.02 2.56
CA VAL A 131 -14.72 -8.77 3.27
C VAL A 131 -15.87 -8.48 4.22
N THR A 132 -15.57 -8.22 5.49
CA THR A 132 -16.60 -7.95 6.50
C THR A 132 -16.41 -6.56 7.08
N HIS A 133 -17.52 -5.83 7.17
CA HIS A 133 -17.68 -4.59 7.92
C HIS A 133 -19.13 -4.55 8.41
N GLY A 134 -19.38 -3.89 9.55
CA GLY A 134 -20.74 -3.69 10.01
C GLY A 134 -20.84 -3.48 11.50
N GLN A 135 -22.07 -3.33 11.96
CA GLN A 135 -22.41 -3.13 13.36
C GLN A 135 -23.27 -4.29 13.85
N PHE A 136 -23.06 -4.70 15.09
CA PHE A 136 -23.91 -5.65 15.79
C PHE A 136 -24.30 -5.10 17.16
N CYS A 137 -25.42 -5.57 17.68
CA CYS A 137 -25.85 -5.31 19.05
C CYS A 137 -26.32 -6.62 19.67
N PHE A 138 -26.19 -6.73 20.99
CA PHE A 138 -26.73 -7.87 21.71
C PHE A 138 -28.19 -7.61 22.05
N SER A 139 -29.09 -8.46 21.57
CA SER A 139 -30.50 -8.43 21.99
C SER A 139 -30.69 -8.97 23.40
N LYS A 140 -29.82 -9.90 23.82
CA LYS A 140 -29.79 -10.55 25.13
C LYS A 140 -28.37 -11.00 25.44
N LEU A 141 -27.91 -10.78 26.66
CA LEU A 141 -26.62 -11.25 27.14
C LEU A 141 -26.76 -11.79 28.56
N ASN A 142 -26.50 -13.09 28.71
CA ASN A 142 -26.48 -13.78 29.98
C ASN A 142 -25.06 -14.25 30.25
N ILE A 143 -24.51 -13.92 31.42
CA ILE A 143 -23.22 -14.41 31.87
C ILE A 143 -23.49 -15.45 32.94
N VAL A 144 -23.06 -16.68 32.70
CA VAL A 144 -23.20 -17.78 33.66
C VAL A 144 -21.81 -18.15 34.16
N ASP A 145 -21.61 -18.11 35.47
CA ASP A 145 -20.33 -18.46 36.06
C ASP A 145 -20.14 -19.99 36.16
N LYS A 146 -18.96 -20.42 36.63
CA LYS A 146 -18.63 -21.85 36.78
C LYS A 146 -19.49 -22.60 37.82
N PHE A 147 -20.20 -21.87 38.68
CA PHE A 147 -21.07 -22.40 39.72
C PHE A 147 -22.56 -22.35 39.31
N GLY A 148 -22.87 -21.95 38.08
CA GLY A 148 -24.23 -21.87 37.56
C GLY A 148 -24.98 -20.59 37.96
N GLN A 149 -24.32 -19.61 38.56
CA GLN A 149 -24.93 -18.31 38.86
C GLN A 149 -25.05 -17.49 37.56
N ALA A 150 -26.25 -17.04 37.25
CA ALA A 150 -26.54 -16.28 36.04
C ALA A 150 -26.72 -14.79 36.34
N VAL A 151 -26.01 -13.94 35.59
CA VAL A 151 -26.20 -12.48 35.55
C VAL A 151 -26.78 -12.11 34.19
N HIS A 152 -27.96 -11.48 34.20
CA HIS A 152 -28.61 -10.96 33.00
C HIS A 152 -28.09 -9.54 32.71
N ALA A 153 -27.02 -9.45 31.92
CA ALA A 153 -26.43 -8.16 31.56
C ALA A 153 -27.37 -7.33 30.67
N ILE A 154 -28.11 -7.97 29.75
CA ILE A 154 -29.14 -7.31 28.93
C ILE A 154 -30.45 -8.07 29.12
N SER A 155 -31.43 -7.41 29.75
CA SER A 155 -32.70 -8.03 30.17
C SER A 155 -33.72 -8.09 29.03
N PRO A 156 -34.43 -9.22 28.84
CA PRO A 156 -35.55 -9.35 27.90
C PRO A 156 -36.88 -8.78 28.44
N LYS A 157 -36.95 -8.34 29.70
CA LYS A 157 -38.18 -7.79 30.29
C LYS A 157 -38.16 -6.25 30.28
N ALA A 158 -38.96 -5.67 29.39
CA ALA A 158 -39.32 -4.26 29.40
C ALA A 158 -40.31 -3.96 30.53
N HIS A 159 -39.87 -3.94 31.79
CA HIS A 159 -40.67 -3.39 32.89
C HIS A 159 -39.83 -2.42 33.71
N GLY A 160 -40.15 -1.14 33.56
CA GLY A 160 -39.89 -0.07 34.53
C GLY A 160 -38.45 0.45 34.57
N ASP A 161 -38.17 1.48 33.78
CA ASP A 161 -37.33 2.65 34.09
C ASP A 161 -35.92 2.49 34.70
N LYS A 162 -35.35 1.28 34.73
CA LYS A 162 -33.98 1.06 35.19
C LYS A 162 -33.05 1.06 33.98
N LYS A 163 -32.20 2.09 33.90
CA LYS A 163 -31.06 2.27 32.99
C LYS A 163 -30.56 0.91 32.48
N ILE A 164 -30.90 0.57 31.23
CA ILE A 164 -30.35 -0.62 30.57
C ILE A 164 -28.84 -0.41 30.55
N PRO A 165 -28.04 -1.30 31.18
CA PRO A 165 -26.60 -1.17 31.15
C PRO A 165 -26.14 -1.33 29.70
N LYS A 166 -25.56 -0.26 29.15
CA LYS A 166 -24.99 -0.26 27.82
C LYS A 166 -23.60 -0.90 27.91
N LEU A 167 -23.38 -1.94 27.12
CA LEU A 167 -22.08 -2.62 27.06
C LEU A 167 -21.04 -1.63 26.56
N TYR A 168 -20.01 -1.41 27.37
CA TYR A 168 -18.82 -0.69 26.92
C TYR A 168 -17.93 -1.68 26.17
N THR A 169 -17.89 -1.55 24.85
CA THR A 169 -16.94 -2.29 24.03
C THR A 169 -15.57 -1.61 24.06
N SER A 170 -14.50 -2.36 23.82
CA SER A 170 -13.16 -1.79 23.66
C SER A 170 -13.14 -0.75 22.53
N GLU A 171 -12.12 0.12 22.52
CA GLU A 171 -11.94 1.11 21.45
C GLU A 171 -11.89 0.46 20.05
N TYR A 172 -11.39 -0.77 19.97
CA TYR A 172 -11.31 -1.54 18.74
C TYR A 172 -12.68 -1.85 18.12
N LEU A 173 -13.71 -2.12 18.95
CA LEU A 173 -15.07 -2.43 18.49
C LEU A 173 -16.00 -1.21 18.61
N ARG A 174 -15.45 -0.02 18.86
CA ARG A 174 -16.25 1.18 19.02
C ARG A 174 -16.88 1.56 17.68
N ALA A 175 -18.20 1.80 17.71
CA ALA A 175 -18.90 2.31 16.54
C ALA A 175 -18.35 3.67 16.10
N GLN A 176 -18.10 3.81 14.80
CA GLN A 176 -17.66 5.06 14.19
C GLN A 176 -18.78 6.09 14.30
N GLN A 177 -18.40 7.29 14.74
CA GLN A 177 -19.33 8.41 14.85
C GLN A 177 -19.55 9.01 13.46
N LEU A 178 -20.81 9.10 13.03
CA LEU A 178 -21.18 9.95 11.92
C LEU A 178 -20.96 11.40 12.37
N LEU A 179 -19.90 12.04 11.84
CA LEU A 179 -19.49 13.40 12.21
C LEU A 179 -20.45 14.50 11.72
N GLN A 180 -21.56 14.15 11.08
CA GLN A 180 -22.62 15.06 10.66
C GLN A 180 -23.97 14.34 10.72
N LEU A 181 -24.64 14.40 11.87
CA LEU A 181 -26.11 14.39 11.82
C LEU A 181 -26.51 15.83 11.48
N PRO A 182 -27.19 16.10 10.35
CA PRO A 182 -27.85 17.40 10.21
C PRO A 182 -28.74 17.59 11.45
N ALA A 183 -28.72 18.79 12.02
CA ALA A 183 -29.43 19.11 13.27
C ALA A 183 -30.95 18.81 13.24
N SER A 184 -31.48 18.43 12.08
CA SER A 184 -32.87 18.08 11.79
C SER A 184 -33.15 16.57 11.66
N ALA A 185 -32.16 15.69 11.79
CA ALA A 185 -32.42 14.25 11.76
C ALA A 185 -33.13 13.84 13.07
N PRO A 186 -34.36 13.28 13.01
CA PRO A 186 -35.04 12.82 14.21
C PRO A 186 -34.16 11.77 14.92
N PRO A 187 -34.10 11.78 16.26
CA PRO A 187 -33.44 10.70 16.98
C PRO A 187 -34.04 9.37 16.51
N PRO A 188 -33.23 8.33 16.29
CA PRO A 188 -33.70 7.04 15.81
C PRO A 188 -34.91 6.58 16.64
N GLU A 189 -36.04 6.38 15.94
CA GLU A 189 -37.25 5.81 16.54
C GLU A 189 -36.86 4.48 17.22
N ASN A 190 -37.25 4.32 18.49
CA ASN A 190 -36.98 3.19 19.40
C ASN A 190 -35.85 3.36 20.43
N GLY A 191 -35.32 4.57 20.67
CA GLY A 191 -34.43 4.83 21.81
C GLY A 191 -33.08 4.11 21.73
N ARG A 192 -32.74 3.60 20.53
CA ARG A 192 -31.48 2.97 20.22
C ARG A 192 -30.53 3.98 19.57
N GLY A 193 -29.34 4.19 20.11
CA GLY A 193 -28.36 5.13 19.57
C GLY A 193 -28.40 6.54 20.19
N ASP A 194 -28.22 6.62 21.50
CA ASP A 194 -27.84 7.88 22.16
C ASP A 194 -26.51 8.39 21.58
N ALA A 195 -26.54 9.58 20.98
CA ALA A 195 -25.39 10.22 20.34
C ALA A 195 -24.30 10.67 21.33
N SER A 196 -24.49 10.46 22.64
CA SER A 196 -23.47 10.77 23.63
C SER A 196 -22.24 9.87 23.49
N LEU A 197 -21.08 10.52 23.38
CA LEU A 197 -19.72 10.02 23.06
C LEU A 197 -19.26 8.74 23.79
N VAL A 198 -19.95 8.28 24.83
CA VAL A 198 -19.47 7.24 25.75
C VAL A 198 -20.34 5.97 25.70
N ARG A 199 -21.52 6.00 25.06
CA ARG A 199 -22.57 4.98 25.31
C ARG A 199 -23.43 4.61 24.08
N SER A 200 -22.79 4.00 23.09
CA SER A 200 -23.45 3.27 21.99
C SER A 200 -23.82 1.84 22.44
N GLU A 201 -24.98 1.33 22.03
CA GLU A 201 -25.32 -0.10 22.19
C GLU A 201 -24.81 -0.97 21.03
N PHE A 202 -24.35 -0.33 19.96
CA PHE A 202 -23.78 -0.96 18.80
C PHE A 202 -22.27 -1.07 18.95
N ALA A 203 -21.78 -2.27 18.70
CA ALA A 203 -20.39 -2.57 18.47
C ALA A 203 -20.14 -2.62 16.97
N GLN A 204 -19.02 -2.09 16.49
CA GLN A 204 -18.64 -2.11 15.09
C GLN A 204 -17.45 -3.04 14.87
N ILE A 205 -17.58 -3.91 13.88
CA ILE A 205 -16.47 -4.69 13.38
C ILE A 205 -15.75 -3.80 12.36
N PRO A 206 -14.45 -3.50 12.57
CA PRO A 206 -13.72 -2.71 11.59
C PRO A 206 -13.67 -3.46 10.25
N PRO A 207 -13.70 -2.73 9.13
CA PRO A 207 -13.56 -3.33 7.81
C PRO A 207 -12.30 -4.18 7.71
N GLN A 208 -12.46 -5.46 7.37
CA GLN A 208 -11.36 -6.41 7.25
C GLN A 208 -11.56 -7.37 6.08
N ILE A 209 -10.44 -7.73 5.43
CA ILE A 209 -10.38 -8.85 4.49
C ILE A 209 -10.30 -10.11 5.36
N ASN A 210 -11.18 -11.08 5.12
CA ASN A 210 -11.34 -12.26 5.96
C ASN A 210 -10.27 -13.35 5.73
N GLN A 211 -9.15 -12.97 5.11
CA GLN A 211 -7.98 -13.81 4.84
C GLN A 211 -6.73 -12.94 4.93
N LEU A 212 -5.57 -13.59 5.07
CA LEU A 212 -4.30 -12.87 5.09
C LEU A 212 -4.07 -12.18 3.75
N ALA A 213 -3.81 -10.88 3.82
CA ALA A 213 -3.52 -10.02 2.68
C ALA A 213 -2.50 -8.96 3.09
N ARG A 214 -1.72 -8.47 2.13
CA ARG A 214 -0.70 -7.44 2.35
C ARG A 214 -0.73 -6.40 1.25
N ILE A 215 -0.33 -5.18 1.61
CA ILE A 215 0.01 -4.14 0.65
C ILE A 215 1.49 -4.28 0.32
N ASN A 216 1.80 -4.48 -0.95
CA ASN A 216 3.15 -4.42 -1.47
C ASN A 216 3.45 -2.98 -1.89
N ALA A 217 4.67 -2.52 -1.62
CA ALA A 217 5.18 -1.23 -2.05
C ALA A 217 6.65 -1.43 -2.40
N GLU A 218 6.99 -1.20 -3.67
CA GLU A 218 8.32 -1.41 -4.20
C GLU A 218 8.70 -0.27 -5.13
N PHE A 219 9.98 0.09 -5.18
CA PHE A 219 10.47 0.92 -6.28
C PHE A 219 10.62 0.07 -7.53
N VAL A 220 10.27 0.62 -8.69
CA VAL A 220 10.24 -0.14 -9.94
C VAL A 220 11.00 0.55 -11.08
N THR A 221 11.45 -0.25 -12.04
CA THR A 221 12.02 0.22 -13.31
C THR A 221 11.35 -0.50 -14.46
N LEU A 222 11.17 0.19 -15.59
CA LEU A 222 10.57 -0.41 -16.77
C LEU A 222 11.60 -1.29 -17.47
N HIS A 223 11.33 -2.59 -17.52
CA HIS A 223 12.22 -3.59 -18.07
C HIS A 223 11.69 -4.11 -19.41
N GLN A 224 12.57 -4.14 -20.42
CA GLN A 224 12.34 -4.86 -21.66
C GLN A 224 13.11 -6.19 -21.60
N PRO A 225 12.42 -7.34 -21.47
CA PRO A 225 13.08 -8.63 -21.49
C PRO A 225 13.71 -8.88 -22.87
N ALA A 226 15.00 -9.22 -22.87
CA ALA A 226 15.75 -9.48 -24.10
C ALA A 226 15.37 -10.85 -24.68
N GLY A 227 14.98 -10.89 -25.96
CA GLY A 227 14.72 -12.15 -26.68
C GLY A 227 13.40 -12.86 -26.34
N SER A 228 12.46 -12.17 -25.69
CA SER A 228 11.09 -12.68 -25.47
C SER A 228 10.06 -11.80 -26.18
N ASP A 229 8.95 -12.37 -26.62
CA ASP A 229 7.80 -11.65 -27.18
C ASP A 229 6.99 -10.88 -26.13
N TYR A 230 7.43 -10.86 -24.87
CA TYR A 230 6.74 -10.14 -23.81
C TYR A 230 6.86 -8.62 -24.00
N ALA A 231 5.72 -7.95 -23.88
CA ALA A 231 5.66 -6.50 -23.75
C ALA A 231 6.47 -6.01 -22.53
N PRO A 232 7.07 -4.81 -22.60
CA PRO A 232 7.75 -4.20 -21.47
C PRO A 232 6.87 -4.17 -20.22
N TYR A 233 7.49 -4.40 -19.06
CA TYR A 233 6.77 -4.45 -17.78
C TYR A 233 7.60 -3.82 -16.67
N TRP A 234 6.90 -3.33 -15.64
CA TRP A 234 7.53 -2.71 -14.48
C TRP A 234 8.06 -3.79 -13.54
N LYS A 235 9.37 -3.76 -13.29
CA LYS A 235 10.04 -4.73 -12.42
C LYS A 235 10.53 -4.03 -11.14
N PRO A 236 10.29 -4.61 -9.94
CA PRO A 236 10.91 -4.14 -8.70
C PRO A 236 12.43 -4.05 -8.81
N VAL A 237 13.00 -2.99 -8.26
CA VAL A 237 14.43 -2.76 -8.27
C VAL A 237 15.11 -3.68 -7.25
N GLY A 238 16.06 -4.49 -7.72
CA GLY A 238 16.87 -5.33 -6.84
C GLY A 238 17.79 -4.51 -5.94
N GLN A 239 18.44 -5.16 -4.96
CA GLN A 239 19.26 -4.48 -3.95
C GLN A 239 20.37 -3.56 -4.49
N ALA A 240 20.86 -3.79 -5.71
CA ALA A 240 21.92 -2.99 -6.34
C ALA A 240 21.42 -2.06 -7.46
N GLY A 241 20.12 -2.03 -7.73
CA GLY A 241 19.55 -1.19 -8.79
C GLY A 241 19.26 0.24 -8.32
N GLU A 242 19.15 1.17 -9.27
CA GLU A 242 18.87 2.58 -9.02
C GLU A 242 17.40 2.88 -9.38
N PRO A 243 16.53 3.17 -8.39
CA PRO A 243 15.11 3.46 -8.65
C PRO A 243 14.87 4.92 -9.09
N VAL A 244 15.86 5.78 -8.91
CA VAL A 244 15.79 7.21 -9.23
C VAL A 244 16.08 7.41 -10.71
N TRP A 245 15.16 8.05 -11.42
CA TRP A 245 15.33 8.41 -12.83
C TRP A 245 15.76 9.86 -13.04
N GLY A 246 15.77 10.67 -11.98
CA GLY A 246 16.34 12.02 -11.98
C GLY A 246 16.25 12.70 -10.62
N TRP A 247 16.90 13.84 -10.48
CA TRP A 247 16.79 14.69 -9.30
C TRP A 247 16.39 16.10 -9.68
N VAL A 248 15.64 16.74 -8.79
CA VAL A 248 15.15 18.10 -8.94
C VAL A 248 15.60 18.93 -7.75
N MET A 249 16.13 20.12 -7.99
CA MET A 249 16.54 21.04 -6.93
C MET A 249 16.11 22.47 -7.26
N ILE A 250 15.56 23.16 -6.27
CA ILE A 250 15.33 24.60 -6.37
C ILE A 250 16.60 25.33 -5.95
N ASN A 251 17.13 26.18 -6.83
CA ASN A 251 18.18 27.12 -6.52
C ASN A 251 17.56 28.44 -6.07
N TYR A 252 17.56 28.66 -4.76
CA TYR A 252 16.96 29.87 -4.17
C TYR A 252 17.70 31.16 -4.55
N ALA A 253 18.99 31.09 -4.88
CA ALA A 253 19.78 32.29 -5.20
C ALA A 253 19.36 32.95 -6.51
N ASN A 254 18.90 32.16 -7.49
CA ASN A 254 18.52 32.67 -8.82
C ASN A 254 17.08 32.29 -9.22
N SER A 255 16.30 31.69 -8.30
CA SER A 255 14.96 31.15 -8.54
C SER A 255 14.91 30.19 -9.74
N GLY A 256 15.99 29.44 -9.97
CA GLY A 256 16.11 28.43 -11.01
C GLY A 256 15.73 27.04 -10.51
N LEU A 257 15.23 26.20 -11.40
CA LEU A 257 14.98 24.79 -11.15
C LEU A 257 16.04 23.97 -11.90
N GLN A 258 16.82 23.21 -11.14
CA GLN A 258 17.94 22.41 -11.63
C GLN A 258 17.57 20.93 -11.66
N PHE A 259 17.89 20.29 -12.78
CA PHE A 259 17.66 18.87 -13.03
C PHE A 259 18.98 18.14 -13.15
N PHE A 260 19.07 17.00 -12.49
CA PHE A 260 20.23 16.12 -12.53
C PHE A 260 19.80 14.73 -13.00
N ALA A 261 20.69 14.04 -13.70
CA ALA A 261 20.52 12.63 -14.05
C ALA A 261 20.51 11.75 -12.78
N SER A 262 20.10 10.49 -12.91
CA SER A 262 20.02 9.53 -11.79
C SER A 262 21.29 9.44 -10.94
N ASP A 263 22.46 9.56 -11.58
CA ASP A 263 23.78 9.54 -10.93
C ASP A 263 24.20 10.86 -10.27
N GLY A 264 23.35 11.90 -10.30
CA GLY A 264 23.60 13.22 -9.71
C GLY A 264 24.39 14.18 -10.59
N ARG A 265 24.72 13.82 -11.84
CA ARG A 265 25.32 14.79 -12.78
C ARG A 265 24.29 15.80 -13.25
N PHE A 266 24.72 17.06 -13.34
CA PHE A 266 23.87 18.14 -13.85
C PHE A 266 23.45 17.86 -15.29
N TYR A 267 22.18 18.07 -15.60
CA TYR A 267 21.62 17.84 -16.92
C TYR A 267 21.08 19.14 -17.52
N ARG A 268 20.17 19.83 -16.81
CA ARG A 268 19.55 21.05 -17.32
C ARG A 268 19.09 21.97 -16.20
N GLU A 269 19.05 23.27 -16.48
CA GLU A 269 18.44 24.27 -15.60
C GLU A 269 17.39 25.03 -16.39
N VAL A 270 16.25 25.29 -15.75
CA VAL A 270 15.22 26.20 -16.25
C VAL A 270 15.06 27.37 -15.30
N ARG A 271 15.03 28.58 -15.85
CA ARG A 271 14.91 29.82 -15.07
C ARG A 271 13.66 30.59 -15.46
N PHE A 272 13.01 31.17 -14.45
CA PHE A 272 12.06 32.24 -14.63
C PHE A 272 12.81 33.59 -14.61
N GLY A 273 12.44 34.53 -15.48
CA GLY A 273 12.77 35.93 -15.21
C GLY A 273 12.18 36.30 -13.84
N GLY A 274 12.84 37.18 -13.07
CA GLY A 274 12.54 37.45 -11.66
C GLY A 274 11.07 37.75 -11.31
N PRO A 275 10.76 38.06 -10.04
CA PRO A 275 9.38 38.11 -9.50
C PRO A 275 8.35 38.90 -10.33
N THR A 276 8.81 39.86 -11.14
CA THR A 276 8.05 40.71 -12.05
C THR A 276 7.80 40.11 -13.46
N GLY A 277 8.18 38.86 -13.72
CA GLY A 277 7.98 38.21 -15.02
C GLY A 277 8.89 38.76 -16.13
N SER A 278 10.10 39.21 -15.77
CA SER A 278 11.02 39.95 -16.64
C SER A 278 11.55 39.19 -17.86
N MET A 279 11.20 37.90 -18.02
CA MET A 279 11.55 37.08 -19.18
C MET A 279 10.29 36.47 -19.79
N ALA A 280 10.14 36.61 -21.11
CA ALA A 280 8.98 36.13 -21.87
C ALA A 280 8.94 34.60 -22.00
N SER A 281 10.09 33.94 -21.96
CA SER A 281 10.24 32.48 -22.04
C SER A 281 11.26 31.95 -21.03
N PRO A 282 11.16 30.69 -20.59
CA PRO A 282 12.14 30.09 -19.69
C PRO A 282 13.53 30.03 -20.35
N ASN A 283 14.58 30.46 -19.63
CA ASN A 283 15.94 30.31 -20.13
C ASN A 283 16.46 28.93 -19.76
N TRP A 284 16.73 28.13 -20.79
CA TRP A 284 17.25 26.78 -20.66
C TRP A 284 18.76 26.81 -20.88
N MET A 285 19.54 26.45 -19.87
CA MET A 285 20.97 26.26 -20.08
C MET A 285 21.18 24.98 -20.92
N PRO A 286 21.94 25.02 -22.02
CA PRO A 286 22.21 23.83 -22.83
C PRO A 286 22.99 22.79 -22.03
N ASP A 287 22.72 21.53 -22.32
CA ASP A 287 23.47 20.42 -21.75
C ASP A 287 24.92 20.47 -22.25
N LEU A 288 25.86 20.66 -21.33
CA LEU A 288 27.30 20.61 -21.60
C LEU A 288 27.89 19.25 -21.21
N THR A 289 27.05 18.30 -20.83
CA THR A 289 27.47 16.97 -20.39
C THR A 289 27.37 15.97 -21.54
N SER A 290 28.24 14.96 -21.52
CA SER A 290 28.27 13.85 -22.48
C SER A 290 27.11 12.85 -22.29
N LEU A 291 25.97 13.33 -21.79
CA LEU A 291 24.78 12.54 -21.50
C LEU A 291 23.87 12.51 -22.73
N ASP A 292 23.73 11.35 -23.36
CA ASP A 292 22.84 11.18 -24.51
C ASP A 292 21.53 10.49 -24.10
N PRO A 293 20.37 11.18 -24.12
CA PRO A 293 19.08 10.59 -23.78
C PRO A 293 18.66 9.45 -24.73
N LYS A 294 19.21 9.38 -25.95
CA LYS A 294 18.91 8.28 -26.88
C LYS A 294 19.44 6.93 -26.40
N THR A 295 20.51 6.95 -25.63
CA THR A 295 21.19 5.74 -25.13
C THR A 295 20.73 5.33 -23.73
N ASN A 296 20.19 6.27 -22.95
CA ASN A 296 19.78 6.03 -21.57
C ASN A 296 18.27 6.21 -21.38
N PRO A 297 17.50 5.12 -21.17
CA PRO A 297 16.05 5.18 -20.95
C PRO A 297 15.62 6.09 -19.80
N THR A 298 16.38 6.12 -18.69
CA THR A 298 16.03 6.96 -17.53
C THR A 298 16.14 8.44 -17.88
N LEU A 299 17.15 8.79 -18.68
CA LEU A 299 17.36 10.16 -19.14
C LEU A 299 16.32 10.57 -20.17
N LYS A 300 15.88 9.64 -21.04
CA LYS A 300 14.76 9.88 -21.96
C LYS A 300 13.45 10.18 -21.22
N GLN A 301 13.18 9.48 -20.12
CA GLN A 301 12.03 9.76 -19.26
C GLN A 301 12.15 11.16 -18.61
N LEU A 302 13.35 11.53 -18.16
CA LEU A 302 13.63 12.87 -17.65
C LEU A 302 13.41 13.94 -18.73
N GLU A 303 13.88 13.70 -19.96
CA GLU A 303 13.65 14.59 -21.10
C GLU A 303 12.15 14.76 -21.39
N GLY A 304 11.36 13.70 -21.30
CA GLY A 304 9.90 13.76 -21.39
C GLY A 304 9.27 14.74 -20.37
N LEU A 305 9.75 14.73 -19.12
CA LEU A 305 9.33 15.71 -18.12
C LEU A 305 9.77 17.13 -18.49
N LEU A 306 11.01 17.31 -18.95
CA LEU A 306 11.50 18.62 -19.37
C LEU A 306 10.71 19.21 -20.55
N GLU A 307 10.26 18.36 -21.48
CA GLU A 307 9.39 18.78 -22.58
C GLU A 307 8.04 19.31 -22.06
N THR A 308 7.41 18.64 -21.07
CA THR A 308 6.18 19.16 -20.44
C THR A 308 6.41 20.49 -19.71
N LEU A 309 7.59 20.67 -19.10
CA LEU A 309 7.99 21.88 -18.39
C LEU A 309 8.33 23.06 -19.32
N LYS A 310 8.38 22.87 -20.64
CA LYS A 310 8.42 24.00 -21.59
C LYS A 310 7.13 24.81 -21.55
N ASP A 311 6.01 24.19 -21.18
CA ASP A 311 4.78 24.92 -20.93
C ASP A 311 4.91 25.79 -19.68
N ARG A 312 4.59 27.08 -19.84
CA ARG A 312 4.77 28.10 -18.79
C ARG A 312 3.84 27.85 -17.60
N HIS A 313 2.63 27.37 -17.82
CA HIS A 313 1.66 27.10 -16.75
C HIS A 313 2.05 25.84 -15.99
N TYR A 314 2.48 24.80 -16.70
CA TYR A 314 2.98 23.57 -16.09
C TYR A 314 4.20 23.84 -15.21
N LEU A 315 5.20 24.57 -15.71
CA LEU A 315 6.39 24.92 -14.92
C LEU A 315 6.06 25.74 -13.67
N LYS A 316 5.21 26.77 -13.78
CA LYS A 316 4.78 27.56 -12.62
C LYS A 316 4.10 26.68 -11.57
N THR A 317 3.20 25.81 -12.01
CA THR A 317 2.48 24.87 -11.15
C THR A 317 3.44 23.90 -10.46
N PHE A 318 4.40 23.36 -11.20
CA PHE A 318 5.42 22.46 -10.69
C PHE A 318 6.28 23.10 -9.59
N ILE A 319 6.80 24.31 -9.83
CA ILE A 319 7.59 25.07 -8.83
C ILE A 319 6.74 25.40 -7.60
N ARG A 320 5.48 25.81 -7.80
CA ARG A 320 4.54 26.11 -6.71
C ARG A 320 4.33 24.88 -5.81
N ILE A 321 4.11 23.72 -6.39
CA ILE A 321 3.91 22.46 -5.66
C ILE A 321 5.14 22.11 -4.84
N ILE A 322 6.33 22.18 -5.44
CA ILE A 322 7.58 21.91 -4.72
C ILE A 322 7.75 22.89 -3.55
N THR A 323 7.57 24.19 -3.81
CA THR A 323 7.75 25.23 -2.79
C THR A 323 6.78 25.04 -1.61
N LYS A 324 5.51 24.71 -1.89
CA LYS A 324 4.51 24.41 -0.86
C LYS A 324 4.86 23.13 -0.09
N ALA A 325 5.26 22.06 -0.79
CA ALA A 325 5.62 20.81 -0.16
C ALA A 325 6.82 20.96 0.77
N MET A 326 7.87 21.66 0.34
CA MET A 326 9.06 21.93 1.15
C MET A 326 8.77 22.69 2.45
N ALA A 327 7.69 23.49 2.50
CA ALA A 327 7.29 24.17 3.73
C ALA A 327 6.72 23.20 4.80
N HIS A 328 6.31 21.99 4.41
CA HIS A 328 5.75 20.97 5.29
C HIS A 328 6.71 19.79 5.56
N MET A 329 7.82 19.71 4.83
CA MET A 329 8.81 18.65 4.98
C MET A 329 9.62 18.78 6.27
N LEU A 330 10.10 17.63 6.77
CA LEU A 330 11.08 17.61 7.84
C LEU A 330 12.43 18.17 7.36
N PRO A 331 13.19 18.83 8.26
CA PRO A 331 14.54 19.26 7.94
C PRO A 331 15.41 18.08 7.49
N ALA A 332 16.24 18.32 6.47
CA ALA A 332 17.18 17.32 5.98
C ALA A 332 18.08 16.79 7.13
N PRO A 333 18.44 15.49 7.11
CA PRO A 333 19.31 14.91 8.13
C PRO A 333 20.67 15.62 8.20
N GLY A 334 21.29 15.68 9.38
CA GLY A 334 22.61 16.32 9.55
C GLY A 334 23.71 15.77 8.64
N ALA A 335 23.61 14.51 8.19
CA ALA A 335 24.53 13.93 7.21
C ALA A 335 24.50 14.65 5.85
N PHE A 336 23.37 15.26 5.48
CA PHE A 336 23.21 16.02 4.24
C PHE A 336 24.07 17.30 4.23
N SER A 337 24.34 17.90 5.40
CA SER A 337 25.16 19.12 5.52
C SER A 337 26.59 18.98 4.97
N LYS A 338 27.06 17.75 4.77
CA LYS A 338 28.40 17.46 4.23
C LYS A 338 28.48 17.60 2.71
N PHE A 339 27.36 17.69 2.00
CA PHE A 339 27.33 17.79 0.54
C PHE A 339 27.27 19.26 0.10
N MET A 340 27.93 19.58 -1.02
CA MET A 340 27.90 20.94 -1.59
C MET A 340 26.49 21.39 -1.96
N SER A 341 25.62 20.45 -2.34
CA SER A 341 24.20 20.70 -2.63
C SER A 341 23.45 21.32 -1.46
N ALA A 342 23.84 21.04 -0.22
CA ALA A 342 23.18 21.59 0.97
C ALA A 342 23.26 23.12 1.06
N ILE A 343 24.22 23.75 0.37
CA ILE A 343 24.34 25.22 0.30
C ILE A 343 23.27 25.81 -0.63
N VAL A 344 22.89 25.07 -1.68
CA VAL A 344 21.98 25.56 -2.73
C VAL A 344 20.52 25.29 -2.39
N GLY A 345 20.22 24.06 -1.97
CA GLY A 345 18.86 23.63 -1.66
C GLY A 345 18.77 22.13 -1.42
N GLN A 346 17.61 21.68 -0.94
CA GLN A 346 17.32 20.26 -0.73
C GLN A 346 16.89 19.60 -2.06
N PRO A 347 17.61 18.57 -2.56
CA PRO A 347 17.20 17.83 -3.74
C PRO A 347 15.99 16.93 -3.44
N LEU A 348 15.08 16.85 -4.39
CA LEU A 348 13.98 15.90 -4.44
C LEU A 348 14.29 14.81 -5.47
N ALA A 349 13.81 13.59 -5.20
CA ALA A 349 14.01 12.44 -6.06
C ALA A 349 12.82 12.23 -6.99
N LEU A 350 13.10 11.97 -8.27
CA LEU A 350 12.13 11.46 -9.23
C LEU A 350 12.27 9.94 -9.30
N VAL A 351 11.23 9.22 -8.87
CA VAL A 351 11.23 7.75 -8.74
C VAL A 351 10.03 7.14 -9.45
N ASN A 352 10.04 5.83 -9.66
CA ASN A 352 8.81 5.08 -9.98
C ASN A 352 8.50 4.13 -8.82
N MET A 353 7.24 4.11 -8.40
CA MET A 353 6.74 3.29 -7.30
C MET A 353 5.65 2.36 -7.80
N GLY A 354 5.69 1.10 -7.39
CA GLY A 354 4.68 0.08 -7.66
C GLY A 354 3.97 -0.32 -6.38
N TRP A 355 2.64 -0.36 -6.41
CA TRP A 355 1.79 -0.75 -5.30
C TRP A 355 0.84 -1.87 -5.71
N SER A 356 0.56 -2.80 -4.81
CA SER A 356 -0.45 -3.84 -5.07
C SER A 356 -1.03 -4.42 -3.77
N ILE A 357 -2.15 -5.12 -3.88
CA ILE A 357 -2.75 -5.88 -2.77
C ILE A 357 -2.67 -7.36 -3.11
N GLU A 358 -1.86 -8.09 -2.36
CA GLU A 358 -1.63 -9.51 -2.56
C GLU A 358 -2.29 -10.33 -1.45
N LEU A 359 -2.97 -11.40 -1.84
CA LEU A 359 -3.57 -12.38 -0.96
C LEU A 359 -2.56 -13.49 -0.67
N ALA A 360 -2.48 -13.97 0.57
CA ALA A 360 -1.54 -15.04 0.95
C ALA A 360 -1.91 -16.40 0.35
N THR A 361 -3.20 -16.61 0.08
CA THR A 361 -3.77 -17.81 -0.53
C THR A 361 -4.80 -17.40 -1.57
N GLU A 362 -5.29 -18.36 -2.33
CA GLU A 362 -6.46 -18.17 -3.19
C GLU A 362 -7.61 -17.53 -2.41
N ALA A 363 -8.42 -16.72 -3.09
CA ALA A 363 -9.55 -16.06 -2.48
C ALA A 363 -10.51 -17.10 -1.90
N TYR A 364 -10.77 -17.00 -0.60
CA TYR A 364 -11.70 -17.91 0.05
C TYR A 364 -13.07 -17.82 -0.61
N THR A 365 -13.63 -18.98 -0.89
CA THR A 365 -15.02 -19.16 -1.30
C THR A 365 -15.83 -19.63 -0.10
N SER A 366 -17.12 -19.86 -0.29
CA SER A 366 -17.90 -20.44 0.79
C SER A 366 -17.38 -21.80 1.20
N HIS A 367 -16.97 -21.85 2.45
CA HIS A 367 -16.56 -23.07 3.12
C HIS A 367 -17.74 -23.93 3.61
N ALA A 368 -18.99 -23.48 3.44
CA ALA A 368 -20.17 -24.29 3.78
C ALA A 368 -20.50 -25.27 2.65
N SER A 369 -20.65 -26.54 2.99
CA SER A 369 -21.04 -27.62 2.07
C SER A 369 -22.56 -27.69 1.84
N LEU A 370 -23.34 -27.00 2.68
CA LEU A 370 -24.80 -26.94 2.64
C LEU A 370 -25.24 -25.51 2.32
N GLY A 371 -25.86 -25.31 1.15
CA GLY A 371 -26.36 -23.99 0.70
C GLY A 371 -25.97 -23.67 -0.74
N GLY A 372 -26.37 -22.51 -1.24
CA GLY A 372 -26.00 -22.05 -2.58
C GLY A 372 -24.53 -21.62 -2.65
N THR A 373 -23.88 -21.79 -3.81
CA THR A 373 -22.47 -21.42 -4.03
C THR A 373 -22.29 -19.98 -4.50
N GLY A 374 -23.38 -19.30 -4.89
CA GLY A 374 -23.35 -17.95 -5.42
C GLY A 374 -22.94 -16.90 -4.38
N MET A 375 -21.81 -16.24 -4.63
CA MET A 375 -21.34 -15.09 -3.84
C MET A 375 -21.72 -13.78 -4.51
N ARG A 376 -22.24 -12.81 -3.73
CA ARG A 376 -22.59 -11.47 -4.25
C ARG A 376 -21.38 -10.63 -4.64
N LYS A 377 -20.27 -10.76 -3.92
CA LYS A 377 -19.02 -10.02 -4.12
C LYS A 377 -17.82 -10.94 -3.87
N ARG A 378 -16.77 -10.81 -4.67
CA ARG A 378 -15.56 -11.65 -4.66
C ARG A 378 -14.28 -10.81 -4.59
N LEU A 379 -13.20 -11.38 -4.06
CA LEU A 379 -11.89 -10.71 -4.03
C LEU A 379 -11.15 -10.82 -5.37
N THR A 380 -11.22 -12.00 -5.99
CA THR A 380 -10.62 -12.30 -7.30
C THR A 380 -11.70 -12.79 -8.28
N PRO A 381 -11.43 -12.75 -9.60
CA PRO A 381 -12.28 -13.41 -10.59
C PRO A 381 -12.44 -14.91 -10.29
N ASP A 382 -13.56 -15.49 -10.73
CA ASP A 382 -13.84 -16.91 -10.56
C ASP A 382 -12.96 -17.76 -11.51
N PRO A 383 -12.10 -18.66 -11.00
CA PRO A 383 -11.30 -19.55 -11.85
C PRO A 383 -12.16 -20.62 -12.54
N ASP A 384 -13.29 -21.03 -11.96
CA ASP A 384 -14.14 -22.11 -12.50
C ASP A 384 -15.00 -21.68 -13.71
N PHE A 385 -14.97 -20.40 -14.06
CA PHE A 385 -15.69 -19.84 -15.21
C PHE A 385 -14.70 -19.30 -16.26
N GLU A 386 -14.02 -20.20 -16.97
CA GLU A 386 -13.07 -19.87 -18.04
C GLU A 386 -13.66 -18.95 -19.14
N ASP A 387 -14.99 -18.94 -19.33
CA ASP A 387 -15.67 -18.20 -20.40
C ASP A 387 -16.57 -17.04 -19.93
N SER A 388 -16.59 -16.67 -18.64
CA SER A 388 -17.40 -15.53 -18.18
C SER A 388 -16.59 -14.50 -17.41
N HIS A 389 -16.43 -13.32 -18.00
CA HIS A 389 -15.95 -12.14 -17.28
C HIS A 389 -16.80 -11.95 -16.02
N THR A 390 -16.23 -12.23 -14.84
CA THR A 390 -16.85 -11.82 -13.59
C THR A 390 -17.11 -10.31 -13.70
N PRO A 391 -18.37 -9.84 -13.62
CA PRO A 391 -18.68 -8.42 -13.79
C PRO A 391 -17.83 -7.59 -12.83
N GLU A 392 -17.28 -6.45 -13.28
CA GLU A 392 -16.44 -5.62 -12.42
C GLU A 392 -17.16 -5.21 -11.12
N ASP A 393 -18.48 -5.06 -11.20
CA ASP A 393 -19.36 -4.75 -10.06
C ASP A 393 -19.47 -5.89 -9.05
N GLN A 394 -19.00 -7.10 -9.36
CA GLN A 394 -18.91 -8.21 -8.40
C GLN A 394 -17.55 -8.29 -7.71
N LEU A 395 -16.55 -7.53 -8.15
CA LEU A 395 -15.21 -7.55 -7.55
C LEU A 395 -15.06 -6.48 -6.46
N TYR A 396 -14.31 -6.81 -5.41
CA TYR A 396 -13.85 -5.83 -4.44
C TYR A 396 -12.71 -5.01 -5.02
N LYS A 397 -12.78 -3.70 -4.75
CA LYS A 397 -11.78 -2.71 -5.12
C LYS A 397 -11.47 -1.89 -3.87
N PHE A 398 -10.19 -1.72 -3.55
CA PHE A 398 -9.76 -1.03 -2.34
C PHE A 398 -9.01 0.23 -2.67
N GLN A 399 -9.53 1.35 -2.19
CA GLN A 399 -8.84 2.63 -2.30
C GLN A 399 -7.65 2.68 -1.36
N VAL A 400 -6.50 3.08 -1.89
CA VAL A 400 -5.28 3.34 -1.12
C VAL A 400 -4.92 4.80 -1.28
N LYS A 401 -4.78 5.51 -0.16
CA LYS A 401 -4.32 6.89 -0.12
C LYS A 401 -2.78 6.91 -0.16
N PRO A 402 -2.15 7.42 -1.23
CA PRO A 402 -0.71 7.61 -1.27
C PRO A 402 -0.34 8.91 -0.56
N GLY A 403 0.55 8.82 0.41
CA GLY A 403 1.05 9.95 1.20
C GLY A 403 0.00 10.69 2.03
N ASP A 404 0.42 11.68 2.82
CA ASP A 404 -0.49 12.56 3.56
C ASP A 404 0.17 13.90 3.93
N GLU A 405 -0.32 15.03 3.40
CA GLU A 405 0.21 16.37 3.71
C GLU A 405 0.18 16.73 5.21
N LYS A 406 -0.72 16.12 5.98
CA LYS A 406 -0.86 16.41 7.41
C LYS A 406 0.16 15.66 8.26
N LYS A 407 0.89 14.72 7.67
CA LYS A 407 1.87 13.88 8.36
C LYS A 407 3.26 14.37 7.98
N ALA A 408 3.95 15.01 8.92
CA ALA A 408 5.30 15.54 8.70
C ALA A 408 6.32 14.46 8.27
N TYR A 409 6.07 13.19 8.60
CA TYR A 409 6.94 12.07 8.25
C TYR A 409 6.65 11.47 6.87
N ASP A 410 5.73 12.04 6.08
CA ASP A 410 5.42 11.59 4.73
C ASP A 410 6.16 12.39 3.66
N GLY A 411 6.88 11.67 2.78
CA GLY A 411 7.75 12.27 1.77
C GLY A 411 7.13 12.55 0.41
N LEU A 412 5.82 12.30 0.21
CA LEU A 412 5.21 12.47 -1.11
C LEU A 412 4.96 13.96 -1.45
N VAL A 413 5.53 14.42 -2.57
CA VAL A 413 5.27 15.76 -3.11
C VAL A 413 4.15 15.71 -4.14
N ALA A 414 4.32 14.85 -5.14
CA ALA A 414 3.38 14.65 -6.22
C ALA A 414 3.62 13.31 -6.93
N TYR A 415 2.63 12.85 -7.70
CA TYR A 415 2.77 11.67 -8.55
C TYR A 415 2.06 11.79 -9.90
N TRP A 416 2.44 10.93 -10.83
CA TRP A 416 1.89 10.72 -12.15
C TRP A 416 1.46 9.27 -12.30
N ASN A 417 0.43 9.00 -13.10
CA ASN A 417 0.03 7.64 -13.42
C ASN A 417 0.98 7.04 -14.46
N ALA A 418 1.21 5.72 -14.41
CA ALA A 418 1.82 5.01 -15.53
C ALA A 418 0.87 4.99 -16.74
N LYS A 419 1.44 4.98 -17.94
CA LYS A 419 0.70 4.75 -19.18
C LYS A 419 0.19 3.29 -19.23
N PRO A 420 -0.97 3.01 -19.85
CA PRO A 420 -1.48 1.65 -20.01
C PRO A 420 -0.51 0.73 -20.75
N ASP A 421 0.13 1.26 -21.80
CA ASP A 421 1.13 0.57 -22.62
C ASP A 421 2.48 1.30 -22.49
N PRO A 422 3.23 1.07 -21.40
CA PRO A 422 4.45 1.82 -21.12
C PRO A 422 5.59 1.39 -22.06
N VAL A 423 6.27 2.36 -22.66
CA VAL A 423 7.47 2.12 -23.48
C VAL A 423 8.72 2.50 -22.69
N VAL A 424 9.82 1.77 -22.87
CA VAL A 424 11.10 2.09 -22.22
C VAL A 424 11.52 3.55 -22.49
N GLY A 425 11.63 4.32 -21.42
CA GLY A 425 11.92 5.76 -21.45
C GLY A 425 10.71 6.68 -21.68
N ASP A 426 9.51 6.13 -21.84
CA ASP A 426 8.24 6.86 -21.91
C ASP A 426 7.10 6.04 -21.27
N GLY A 427 7.22 5.77 -19.97
CA GLY A 427 6.29 4.92 -19.21
C GLY A 427 5.21 5.67 -18.43
N LEU A 428 5.26 7.00 -18.35
CA LEU A 428 4.44 7.82 -17.45
C LEU A 428 3.56 8.81 -18.22
N ASP A 429 2.35 9.06 -17.72
CA ASP A 429 1.51 10.17 -18.16
C ASP A 429 1.92 11.45 -17.40
N LEU A 430 2.88 12.17 -17.97
CA LEU A 430 3.42 13.40 -17.40
C LEU A 430 2.51 14.62 -17.59
N GLY A 431 1.33 14.47 -18.21
CA GLY A 431 0.40 15.58 -18.44
C GLY A 431 -0.41 15.99 -17.19
N THR A 432 -0.70 15.04 -16.30
CA THR A 432 -1.50 15.27 -15.10
C THR A 432 -0.69 15.01 -13.82
N LEU A 433 -0.57 16.02 -12.97
CA LEU A 433 0.21 15.97 -11.73
C LEU A 433 -0.69 15.86 -10.50
N TYR A 434 -0.72 14.71 -9.84
CA TYR A 434 -1.50 14.54 -8.61
C TYR A 434 -0.71 15.02 -7.40
N THR A 435 -1.29 15.90 -6.58
CA THR A 435 -0.62 16.44 -5.38
C THR A 435 -1.61 16.88 -4.30
N TYR A 436 -1.16 16.99 -3.04
CA TYR A 436 -1.92 17.63 -1.97
C TYR A 436 -1.80 19.17 -2.00
N TYR A 437 -0.77 19.70 -2.66
CA TYR A 437 -0.34 21.10 -2.54
C TYR A 437 -0.97 22.03 -3.60
N THR A 438 -2.27 21.92 -3.85
CA THR A 438 -3.00 22.79 -4.80
C THR A 438 -3.43 24.12 -4.16
N GLU A 439 -4.08 25.00 -4.92
CA GLU A 439 -4.77 26.18 -4.36
C GLU A 439 -6.16 25.80 -3.86
N LYS A 440 -6.51 26.26 -2.66
CA LYS A 440 -7.81 26.03 -2.01
C LYS A 440 -8.84 27.14 -2.30
N GLU A 441 -8.49 28.14 -3.08
CA GLU A 441 -9.39 29.25 -3.40
C GLU A 441 -10.28 28.89 -4.59
N GLU A 442 -11.51 28.47 -4.28
CA GLU A 442 -12.62 28.35 -5.24
C GLU A 442 -12.79 29.68 -5.99
N GLY A 443 -12.30 29.74 -7.23
CA GLY A 443 -12.49 30.88 -8.13
C GLY A 443 -11.27 31.33 -8.94
N GLN A 444 -10.05 30.91 -8.58
CA GLN A 444 -8.82 31.27 -9.30
C GLN A 444 -8.02 30.10 -9.87
N VAL A 445 -8.54 28.87 -9.83
CA VAL A 445 -7.88 27.74 -10.51
C VAL A 445 -7.83 28.06 -12.01
N PRO A 446 -6.63 28.20 -12.61
CA PRO A 446 -6.51 28.41 -14.05
C PRO A 446 -7.26 27.30 -14.77
N LYS A 447 -7.99 27.65 -15.84
CA LYS A 447 -8.79 26.69 -16.63
C LYS A 447 -7.94 25.52 -17.18
N ASP A 448 -6.62 25.70 -17.23
CA ASP A 448 -5.59 24.78 -17.69
C ASP A 448 -4.56 24.42 -16.59
N ASP A 449 -4.96 24.30 -15.32
CA ASP A 449 -4.06 23.81 -14.25
C ASP A 449 -3.79 22.30 -14.43
N PRO A 450 -2.52 21.87 -14.64
CA PRO A 450 -2.21 20.46 -14.82
C PRO A 450 -2.22 19.66 -13.50
N SER A 451 -2.39 20.32 -12.36
CA SER A 451 -2.44 19.67 -11.06
C SER A 451 -3.83 19.18 -10.69
N LYS A 452 -3.91 17.99 -10.09
CA LYS A 452 -5.13 17.43 -9.50
C LYS A 452 -4.93 17.22 -8.01
N LEU A 453 -5.86 17.76 -7.22
CA LEU A 453 -5.84 17.60 -5.77
C LEU A 453 -6.10 16.13 -5.40
N ILE A 454 -5.18 15.53 -4.64
CA ILE A 454 -5.38 14.19 -4.07
C ILE A 454 -6.40 14.28 -2.92
N ASN A 455 -7.52 13.58 -3.06
CA ASN A 455 -8.59 13.55 -2.06
C ASN A 455 -9.33 12.20 -2.08
N ASN A 456 -10.33 12.07 -1.21
CA ASN A 456 -11.13 10.84 -1.07
C ASN A 456 -11.92 10.42 -2.32
N THR A 457 -12.01 11.25 -3.35
CA THR A 457 -12.72 10.92 -4.60
C THR A 457 -11.80 10.32 -5.67
N ASN A 458 -10.48 10.48 -5.56
CA ASN A 458 -9.54 10.09 -6.61
C ASN A 458 -8.35 9.25 -6.14
N PHE A 459 -8.44 8.64 -4.95
CA PHE A 459 -7.45 7.65 -4.52
C PHE A 459 -7.38 6.48 -5.51
N PRO A 460 -6.17 5.98 -5.84
CA PRO A 460 -6.01 4.78 -6.66
C PRO A 460 -6.69 3.58 -5.99
N SER A 461 -7.23 2.70 -6.82
CA SER A 461 -8.16 1.66 -6.41
C SER A 461 -7.68 0.29 -6.85
N PHE A 462 -7.10 -0.46 -5.92
CA PHE A 462 -6.42 -1.72 -6.21
C PHE A 462 -7.38 -2.92 -6.17
N LYS A 463 -7.19 -3.83 -7.12
CA LYS A 463 -7.84 -5.15 -7.13
C LYS A 463 -6.93 -6.16 -6.42
N PRO A 464 -7.40 -6.88 -5.40
CA PRO A 464 -6.64 -7.97 -4.81
C PRO A 464 -6.30 -9.03 -5.84
N TYR A 465 -5.16 -9.67 -5.70
CA TYR A 465 -4.79 -10.81 -6.53
C TYR A 465 -4.13 -11.91 -5.70
N TYR A 466 -4.21 -13.12 -6.25
CA TYR A 466 -3.44 -14.28 -5.85
C TYR A 466 -2.86 -14.88 -7.13
N LEU A 467 -1.63 -15.36 -7.05
CA LEU A 467 -1.00 -16.15 -8.11
C LEU A 467 -0.56 -17.45 -7.48
N ASP A 468 -1.01 -18.57 -8.03
CA ASP A 468 -0.58 -19.86 -7.53
C ASP A 468 0.91 -20.08 -7.85
N PRO A 469 1.77 -20.33 -6.84
CA PRO A 469 3.19 -20.59 -7.07
C PRO A 469 3.46 -21.96 -7.72
N THR A 470 2.48 -22.86 -7.79
CA THR A 470 2.63 -24.22 -8.33
C THR A 470 2.26 -24.34 -9.81
N GLU A 471 1.51 -23.38 -10.36
CA GLU A 471 1.07 -23.41 -11.77
C GLU A 471 2.20 -23.11 -12.77
N ASP A 472 3.15 -22.27 -12.37
CA ASP A 472 4.11 -21.65 -13.27
C ASP A 472 5.57 -21.94 -12.92
N LYS A 473 6.43 -21.82 -13.93
CA LYS A 473 7.87 -21.70 -13.71
C LYS A 473 8.16 -20.37 -12.99
N ALA A 474 9.20 -20.38 -12.15
CA ALA A 474 9.57 -19.23 -11.32
C ALA A 474 9.70 -17.89 -12.10
N ALA A 475 10.26 -17.92 -13.31
CA ALA A 475 10.43 -16.71 -14.13
C ALA A 475 9.10 -16.15 -14.65
N ASP A 476 8.19 -17.01 -15.10
CA ASP A 476 6.88 -16.59 -15.59
C ASP A 476 6.00 -16.09 -14.43
N HIS A 477 6.10 -16.73 -13.26
CA HIS A 477 5.45 -16.29 -12.03
C HIS A 477 5.92 -14.88 -11.62
N GLU A 478 7.23 -14.60 -11.66
CA GLU A 478 7.78 -13.27 -11.36
C GLU A 478 7.22 -12.20 -12.31
N ILE A 479 7.14 -12.49 -13.62
CA ILE A 479 6.58 -11.57 -14.62
C ILE A 479 5.10 -11.33 -14.35
N ARG A 480 4.30 -12.38 -14.08
CA ARG A 480 2.88 -12.24 -13.72
C ARG A 480 2.71 -11.39 -12.47
N HIS A 481 3.54 -11.61 -11.45
CA HIS A 481 3.52 -10.84 -10.21
C HIS A 481 3.82 -9.35 -10.46
N CYS A 482 4.87 -9.07 -11.22
CA CYS A 482 5.25 -7.70 -11.60
C CYS A 482 4.11 -6.96 -12.34
N ARG A 483 3.34 -7.66 -13.18
CA ARG A 483 2.19 -7.09 -13.91
C ARG A 483 0.98 -6.77 -13.03
N LYS A 484 0.96 -7.20 -11.77
CA LYS A 484 -0.10 -6.85 -10.80
C LYS A 484 0.18 -5.55 -10.05
N LEU A 485 1.36 -4.95 -10.24
CA LEU A 485 1.71 -3.67 -9.64
C LEU A 485 1.00 -2.53 -10.39
N GLU A 486 0.29 -1.69 -9.64
CA GLU A 486 -0.12 -0.37 -10.13
C GLU A 486 1.02 0.61 -9.91
N VAL A 487 1.49 1.20 -11.01
CA VAL A 487 2.73 1.99 -11.03
C VAL A 487 2.44 3.47 -11.17
N PHE A 488 3.21 4.25 -10.43
CA PHE A 488 3.17 5.70 -10.43
C PHE A 488 4.60 6.24 -10.54
N GLY A 489 4.79 7.28 -11.35
CA GLY A 489 5.97 8.13 -11.23
C GLY A 489 5.76 9.09 -10.06
N ALA A 490 6.76 9.34 -9.23
CA ALA A 490 6.61 10.21 -8.07
C ALA A 490 7.78 11.17 -7.90
N LEU A 491 7.45 12.36 -7.41
CA LEU A 491 8.39 13.31 -6.84
C LEU A 491 8.33 13.17 -5.32
N ILE A 492 9.45 12.80 -4.70
CA ILE A 492 9.52 12.49 -3.28
C ILE A 492 10.68 13.19 -2.59
N ASP A 493 10.54 13.43 -1.29
CA ASP A 493 11.67 13.74 -0.42
C ASP A 493 12.49 12.46 -0.18
N PRO A 494 13.80 12.43 -0.54
CA PRO A 494 14.62 11.24 -0.42
C PRO A 494 14.92 10.80 1.02
N PHE A 495 14.64 11.65 2.01
CA PHE A 495 14.96 11.35 3.42
C PHE A 495 13.80 10.73 4.20
N THR A 496 12.57 10.99 3.77
CA THR A 496 11.33 10.52 4.40
C THR A 496 10.70 9.39 3.58
N ALA A 497 9.84 8.59 4.21
CA ALA A 497 9.15 7.50 3.53
C ALA A 497 7.84 7.98 2.92
N VAL A 498 7.43 7.37 1.81
CA VAL A 498 6.07 7.51 1.28
C VAL A 498 5.21 6.42 1.91
N HIS A 499 4.06 6.80 2.47
CA HIS A 499 3.16 5.85 3.12
C HIS A 499 1.93 5.56 2.25
N GLY A 500 1.59 4.29 2.11
CA GLY A 500 0.32 3.83 1.55
C GLY A 500 -0.65 3.54 2.68
N TYR A 501 -1.71 4.35 2.77
CA TYR A 501 -2.76 4.17 3.76
C TYR A 501 -3.94 3.46 3.12
N SER A 502 -4.36 2.34 3.71
CA SER A 502 -5.65 1.73 3.40
C SER A 502 -6.53 1.76 4.64
N SER A 503 -7.84 1.70 4.44
CA SER A 503 -8.79 1.65 5.56
C SER A 503 -8.89 0.26 6.23
N ILE A 504 -8.13 -0.72 5.74
CA ILE A 504 -8.31 -2.14 6.07
C ILE A 504 -6.99 -2.82 6.45
N LEU A 505 -5.96 -2.66 5.64
CA LEU A 505 -4.63 -3.24 5.84
C LEU A 505 -3.70 -2.23 6.53
N PRO A 506 -2.70 -2.72 7.27
CA PRO A 506 -1.68 -1.88 7.90
C PRO A 506 -1.01 -0.92 6.91
N VAL A 507 -0.59 0.24 7.42
CA VAL A 507 0.14 1.24 6.63
C VAL A 507 1.45 0.65 6.13
N ARG A 508 1.72 0.78 4.83
CA ARG A 508 2.95 0.31 4.20
C ARG A 508 3.85 1.50 3.87
N GLU A 509 5.12 1.43 4.28
CA GLU A 509 6.14 2.44 3.98
C GLU A 509 6.98 2.05 2.77
N LEU A 510 7.35 3.05 1.96
CA LEU A 510 8.29 2.95 0.84
C LEU A 510 9.37 4.01 1.02
N LYS A 511 10.61 3.59 1.25
CA LYS A 511 11.72 4.50 1.61
C LYS A 511 12.97 4.23 0.78
N LEU A 512 13.57 5.31 0.24
CA LEU A 512 14.85 5.21 -0.45
C LEU A 512 15.96 4.84 0.53
N SER A 513 16.82 3.90 0.11
CA SER A 513 17.97 3.51 0.90
C SER A 513 19.03 4.63 0.90
N PRO A 514 19.72 4.91 2.03
CA PRO A 514 20.69 6.00 2.11
C PRO A 514 21.77 6.00 1.03
N TRP A 515 22.28 4.82 0.69
CA TRP A 515 23.35 4.68 -0.30
C TRP A 515 22.96 5.18 -1.71
N MET A 516 21.67 5.13 -2.06
CA MET A 516 21.15 5.54 -3.39
C MET A 516 21.33 7.04 -3.59
N TRP A 517 20.91 7.85 -2.61
CA TRP A 517 21.06 9.30 -2.69
C TRP A 517 22.47 9.79 -2.34
N GLU A 518 23.21 9.10 -1.46
CA GLU A 518 24.59 9.50 -1.13
C GLU A 518 25.51 9.51 -2.35
N LYS A 519 25.38 8.50 -3.23
CA LYS A 519 26.17 8.41 -4.46
C LYS A 519 25.86 9.58 -5.40
N ALA A 520 24.58 9.88 -5.60
CA ALA A 520 24.16 10.99 -6.44
C ALA A 520 24.61 12.34 -5.88
N PHE A 521 24.45 12.57 -4.57
CA PHE A 521 24.76 13.86 -3.95
C PHE A 521 26.26 14.19 -3.95
N ARG A 522 27.15 13.17 -3.99
CA ARG A 522 28.59 13.40 -4.20
C ARG A 522 28.92 13.94 -5.58
N ASN A 523 28.11 13.60 -6.58
CA ASN A 523 28.31 14.03 -7.96
C ASN A 523 27.62 15.37 -8.26
N MET A 524 26.65 15.77 -7.43
CA MET A 524 25.97 17.06 -7.55
C MET A 524 26.93 18.20 -7.26
N LYS A 525 27.19 19.02 -8.29
CA LYS A 525 27.96 20.24 -8.17
C LYS A 525 27.02 21.43 -7.97
N ALA A 526 27.37 22.33 -7.07
CA ALA A 526 26.67 23.60 -6.91
C ALA A 526 27.04 24.55 -8.06
N PHE A 527 26.05 25.18 -8.68
CA PHE A 527 26.24 26.17 -9.73
C PHE A 527 25.65 27.51 -9.30
N PHE A 528 26.45 28.56 -9.42
CA PHE A 528 26.02 29.94 -9.20
C PHE A 528 26.24 30.72 -10.49
N HIS A 529 25.21 31.42 -10.94
CA HIS A 529 25.36 32.39 -12.01
C HIS A 529 25.98 33.65 -11.42
N MET A 530 27.20 33.99 -11.81
CA MET A 530 27.69 35.35 -11.65
C MET A 530 27.02 36.21 -12.75
N GLY A 531 26.52 37.39 -12.35
CA GLY A 531 25.82 38.32 -13.24
C GLY A 531 26.68 38.74 -14.45
N PRO A 532 26.14 39.57 -15.36
CA PRO A 532 26.87 39.97 -16.56
C PRO A 532 28.25 40.48 -16.16
N LEU A 533 29.31 39.84 -16.65
CA LEU A 533 30.65 40.36 -16.54
C LEU A 533 30.63 41.69 -17.29
N ILE A 534 30.69 42.79 -16.55
CA ILE A 534 30.90 44.12 -17.12
C ILE A 534 32.36 44.13 -17.59
N ILE A 535 32.58 43.61 -18.79
CA ILE A 535 33.88 43.68 -19.46
C ILE A 535 33.90 45.04 -20.14
N THR A 536 34.85 45.89 -19.74
CA THR A 536 35.15 47.11 -20.48
C THR A 536 35.55 46.71 -21.91
N THR A 537 35.03 47.40 -22.91
CA THR A 537 35.21 47.13 -24.35
C THR A 537 36.67 46.97 -24.82
N ASP A 538 37.64 47.35 -24.01
CA ASP A 538 39.07 47.29 -24.32
C ASP A 538 39.73 45.90 -24.13
N LEU A 539 38.99 44.90 -23.64
CA LEU A 539 39.48 43.52 -23.58
C LEU A 539 39.00 42.74 -24.81
N MET A 540 39.83 42.72 -25.85
CA MET A 540 39.66 41.78 -26.96
C MET A 540 39.71 40.34 -26.42
N MET A 541 38.56 39.67 -26.39
CA MET A 541 38.51 38.22 -26.23
C MET A 541 39.28 37.60 -27.40
N PRO A 542 40.31 36.76 -27.18
CA PRO A 542 40.97 36.09 -28.28
C PRO A 542 39.94 35.23 -29.00
N ASN A 543 39.77 35.48 -30.31
CA ASN A 543 38.84 34.76 -31.18
C ASN A 543 38.98 33.25 -30.96
N ALA A 544 38.07 32.68 -30.17
CA ALA A 544 37.86 31.25 -30.16
C ALA A 544 37.27 30.91 -31.53
N LYS A 545 38.12 30.46 -32.45
CA LYS A 545 37.68 29.88 -33.73
C LYS A 545 36.66 28.79 -33.40
N PRO A 546 35.45 28.81 -34.00
CA PRO A 546 34.58 27.63 -33.97
C PRO A 546 35.30 26.46 -34.66
N PRO A 547 35.10 25.21 -34.22
CA PRO A 547 35.76 24.06 -34.84
C PRO A 547 35.28 23.93 -36.29
N ALA A 548 36.22 23.98 -37.23
CA ALA A 548 35.93 23.85 -38.65
C ALA A 548 35.61 22.40 -38.99
N ALA A 549 34.56 22.23 -39.80
CA ALA A 549 34.19 20.99 -40.46
C ALA A 549 35.19 20.65 -41.59
N ASP A 550 35.51 19.36 -41.68
CA ASP A 550 36.09 18.51 -42.73
C ASP A 550 36.55 19.11 -44.09
N GLY A 551 37.68 18.60 -44.59
CA GLY A 551 38.01 18.60 -46.03
C GLY A 551 39.49 18.65 -46.42
N GLU A 552 40.09 17.47 -46.58
CA GLU A 552 41.12 17.03 -47.57
C GLU A 552 42.38 17.87 -47.95
N GLU A 553 43.53 17.16 -47.84
CA GLU A 553 44.71 17.10 -48.77
C GLU A 553 45.57 18.36 -49.04
N VAL A 554 46.92 18.38 -49.11
CA VAL A 554 48.01 17.40 -49.33
C VAL A 554 49.34 17.97 -48.76
N ALA A 555 50.29 17.06 -48.49
CA ALA A 555 51.74 17.17 -48.71
C ALA A 555 52.70 17.51 -47.55
N ALA A 556 53.45 16.46 -47.22
CA ALA A 556 54.62 16.30 -46.37
C ALA A 556 55.74 17.36 -46.47
N ALA A 557 56.30 17.68 -45.30
CA ALA A 557 57.74 17.85 -45.13
C ALA A 557 58.15 17.38 -43.72
N GLU A 558 58.95 16.33 -43.66
CA GLU A 558 59.61 15.81 -42.45
C GLU A 558 60.65 16.79 -41.91
N VAL A 559 60.73 17.01 -40.58
CA VAL A 559 62.01 17.08 -39.83
C VAL A 559 61.77 16.77 -38.33
N LYS A 560 62.32 15.61 -37.92
CA LYS A 560 62.99 15.20 -36.66
C LYS A 560 62.47 15.60 -35.27
N ALA A 561 62.31 14.55 -34.47
CA ALA A 561 62.11 14.49 -33.03
C ALA A 561 63.26 15.11 -32.21
N THR A 562 62.89 15.83 -31.15
CA THR A 562 63.64 15.98 -29.89
C THR A 562 62.66 16.04 -28.71
N ASP A 563 63.15 15.54 -27.57
CA ASP A 563 62.50 15.01 -26.37
C ASP A 563 61.49 15.88 -25.57
N PRO A 564 60.72 15.27 -24.64
CA PRO A 564 59.45 15.80 -24.15
C PRO A 564 59.60 16.82 -23.02
N LYS A 565 58.90 17.95 -23.15
CA LYS A 565 58.67 18.92 -22.07
C LYS A 565 57.70 18.35 -21.00
N PRO A 566 57.90 18.69 -19.72
CA PRO A 566 57.12 18.13 -18.62
C PRO A 566 55.65 18.59 -18.64
N LYS A 567 54.76 17.69 -18.19
CA LYS A 567 53.32 17.93 -17.98
C LYS A 567 53.11 19.19 -17.11
N PRO A 568 52.21 20.12 -17.50
CA PRO A 568 51.83 21.20 -16.59
C PRO A 568 51.00 20.62 -15.43
N GLU A 569 51.42 20.92 -14.20
CA GLU A 569 50.64 20.65 -12.99
C GLU A 569 49.29 21.39 -13.04
N PRO A 570 48.20 20.83 -12.50
CA PRO A 570 46.94 21.52 -12.40
C PRO A 570 47.08 22.73 -11.47
N SER A 571 46.86 23.93 -12.00
CA SER A 571 46.85 25.17 -11.23
C SER A 571 45.78 25.08 -10.13
N LYS A 572 46.21 24.94 -8.88
CA LYS A 572 45.36 25.13 -7.71
C LYS A 572 44.96 26.61 -7.66
N VAL A 573 43.77 26.93 -8.15
CA VAL A 573 43.13 28.22 -7.86
C VAL A 573 42.89 28.26 -6.35
N LYS A 574 43.69 29.07 -5.64
CA LYS A 574 43.44 29.36 -4.22
C LYS A 574 42.19 30.25 -4.14
N LEU A 575 41.12 29.73 -3.57
CA LEU A 575 39.98 30.53 -3.14
C LEU A 575 40.48 31.57 -2.11
N PRO A 576 40.03 32.84 -2.17
CA PRO A 576 40.35 33.81 -1.15
C PRO A 576 39.71 33.37 0.18
N THR A 577 40.55 32.98 1.13
CA THR A 577 40.15 32.82 2.52
C THR A 577 40.00 34.20 3.12
N ASN A 578 38.77 34.65 3.35
CA ASN A 578 38.52 35.79 4.22
C ASN A 578 38.98 35.43 5.63
N SER A 579 40.10 36.02 6.06
CA SER A 579 40.56 35.94 7.44
C SER A 579 39.56 36.66 8.34
N LEU A 580 39.12 35.96 9.39
CA LEU A 580 38.15 36.36 10.42
C LEU A 580 38.58 37.56 11.30
N ALA A 581 39.54 38.38 10.84
CA ALA A 581 40.23 39.41 11.62
C ALA A 581 39.82 40.86 11.27
N GLN A 582 38.66 41.06 10.64
CA GLN A 582 38.19 42.42 10.27
C GLN A 582 36.85 42.81 10.91
N TRP A 583 36.52 42.22 12.05
CA TRP A 583 35.41 42.66 12.89
C TRP A 583 35.88 42.77 14.35
N GLU A 584 36.59 43.86 14.66
CA GLU A 584 36.61 44.52 15.97
C GLU A 584 36.43 46.03 15.78
#